data_AF-A0A1Q3ERF0-F1
#
_entry.id   AF-A0A1Q3ERF0-F1
#
_cell.length_a   1.000
_cell.length_b   1.000
_cell.length_c   1.000
_cell.angle_alpha   90.00
_cell.angle_beta   90.00
_cell.angle_gamma   90.00
#
_symmetry.space_group_name_H-M   'P 1'
#
loop_
_entity.id
_entity.type
_entity.pdbx_description
1 polymer ?
#
loop_
_entity_poly.entity_id
_entity_poly.type
_entity_poly.pdbx_seq_one_letter_code
_entity_poly.pdbx_strand_id
1 'polypeptide(L)'
;MKKPRLNEGPNGFPVDFFSDPSRAIPLGGGSSDNEEEEDQPASAAEDAPVATAKAPLDLEWERFQREVVNAPDFKETYENATVFAEPVLAPEVPEGFPVPETSSEPTEPSKTEEEEARRQKELDERELIMDRLLEEERAQEEADMKVVAMKNKLDMTLFIAHSS
;
A
#
# COMPACT_ATOMS: atom_id res chain seq x y z
N MET A 1 -23.52 -39.61 2.51
CA MET A 1 -22.29 -38.81 2.28
C MET A 1 -21.60 -38.57 3.61
N LYS A 2 -20.45 -39.20 3.85
CA LYS A 2 -19.69 -39.03 5.10
C LYS A 2 -18.75 -37.84 4.92
N LYS A 3 -18.93 -36.78 5.70
CA LYS A 3 -18.01 -35.63 5.73
C LYS A 3 -16.65 -36.13 6.26
N PRO A 4 -15.51 -35.87 5.58
CA PRO A 4 -14.21 -36.20 6.14
C PRO A 4 -14.01 -35.34 7.38
N ARG A 5 -13.72 -35.97 8.51
CA ARG A 5 -13.37 -35.26 9.74
C ARG A 5 -11.98 -34.66 9.51
N LEU A 6 -11.88 -33.34 9.47
CA LEU A 6 -10.60 -32.66 9.56
C LEU A 6 -10.02 -33.01 10.92
N ASN A 7 -8.86 -33.66 10.93
CA ASN A 7 -8.15 -34.00 12.16
C ASN A 7 -7.46 -32.70 12.62
N GLU A 8 -8.16 -31.93 13.45
CA GLU A 8 -7.68 -30.66 13.99
C GLU A 8 -6.60 -30.93 15.03
N GLY A 9 -5.41 -30.36 14.82
CA GLY A 9 -4.32 -30.40 15.79
C GLY A 9 -4.62 -29.54 17.02
N PRO A 10 -3.80 -29.63 18.09
CA PRO A 10 -4.03 -28.95 19.36
C PRO A 10 -4.09 -27.40 19.27
N ASN A 11 -3.69 -26.82 18.13
CA ASN A 11 -3.74 -25.38 17.86
C ASN A 11 -4.73 -25.02 16.73
N GLY A 12 -5.69 -25.89 16.39
CA GLY A 12 -6.66 -25.64 15.30
C GLY A 12 -6.05 -25.73 13.89
N PHE A 13 -4.79 -26.14 13.77
CA PHE A 13 -4.13 -26.36 12.48
C PHE A 13 -4.34 -27.82 12.03
N PRO A 14 -4.69 -28.08 10.76
CA PRO A 14 -4.83 -29.44 10.26
C PRO A 14 -3.48 -30.15 10.32
N VAL A 15 -3.44 -31.31 10.98
CA VAL A 15 -2.19 -32.07 11.15
C VAL A 15 -1.63 -32.51 9.79
N ASP A 16 -2.50 -32.71 8.82
CA ASP A 16 -2.16 -33.20 7.48
C ASP A 16 -2.04 -32.08 6.43
N PHE A 17 -1.93 -30.82 6.85
CA PHE A 17 -1.88 -29.67 5.93
C PHE A 17 -0.74 -29.77 4.90
N PHE A 18 0.44 -30.25 5.32
CA PHE A 18 1.61 -30.41 4.44
C PHE A 18 1.72 -31.81 3.82
N SER A 19 0.87 -32.74 4.25
CA SER A 19 0.85 -34.13 3.78
C SER A 19 -0.16 -34.36 2.66
N ASP A 20 -0.95 -33.35 2.29
CA ASP A 20 -1.95 -33.42 1.22
C ASP A 20 -1.33 -33.01 -0.13
N PRO A 21 -0.94 -33.96 -1.00
CA PRO A 21 -0.35 -33.66 -2.30
C PRO A 21 -1.32 -32.92 -3.24
N SER A 22 -2.64 -32.91 -2.95
CA SER A 22 -3.60 -32.11 -3.73
C SER A 22 -3.54 -30.61 -3.43
N ARG A 23 -2.84 -30.23 -2.34
CA ARG A 23 -2.59 -28.84 -1.95
C ARG A 23 -1.19 -28.34 -2.33
N ALA A 24 -0.38 -29.21 -2.95
CA ALA A 24 0.91 -28.80 -3.48
C ALA A 24 0.68 -27.78 -4.62
N ILE A 25 1.29 -26.61 -4.50
CA ILE A 25 1.24 -25.58 -5.54
C ILE A 25 1.99 -26.12 -6.76
N PRO A 26 1.40 -26.09 -7.98
CA PRO A 26 2.08 -26.55 -9.18
C PRO A 26 3.31 -25.68 -9.46
N LEU A 27 4.48 -26.31 -9.42
CA LEU A 27 5.77 -25.74 -9.83
C LEU A 27 5.80 -25.60 -11.36
N GLY A 28 5.14 -24.60 -11.90
CA GLY A 28 5.13 -24.33 -13.34
C GLY A 28 5.14 -22.83 -13.61
N GLY A 29 6.32 -22.29 -13.92
CA GLY A 29 6.45 -20.92 -14.45
C GLY A 29 7.56 -20.05 -13.86
N GLY A 30 8.74 -20.60 -13.56
CA GLY A 30 9.81 -19.77 -12.98
C GLY A 30 11.20 -20.39 -13.04
N SER A 31 11.67 -20.76 -14.23
CA SER A 31 13.11 -20.87 -14.52
C SER A 31 13.34 -20.97 -16.03
N SER A 32 13.78 -19.89 -16.66
CA SER A 32 14.90 -19.93 -17.61
C SER A 32 15.33 -18.51 -17.93
N ASP A 33 16.43 -18.14 -17.28
CA ASP A 33 17.49 -17.26 -17.78
C ASP A 33 17.76 -17.53 -19.28
N ASN A 34 17.67 -16.48 -20.12
CA ASN A 34 18.41 -16.33 -21.37
C ASN A 34 18.23 -14.88 -21.90
N GLU A 35 19.22 -14.03 -21.69
CA GLU A 35 19.40 -12.76 -22.39
C GLU A 35 20.17 -13.02 -23.71
N GLU A 36 19.63 -12.64 -24.88
CA GLU A 36 20.38 -12.07 -26.02
C GLU A 36 19.46 -11.73 -27.23
N GLU A 37 19.46 -10.44 -27.56
CA GLU A 37 19.41 -9.73 -28.86
C GLU A 37 18.39 -10.01 -30.01
N GLU A 38 18.00 -8.85 -30.59
CA GLU A 38 17.65 -8.52 -31.98
C GLU A 38 16.18 -8.43 -32.48
N ASP A 39 15.94 -7.26 -33.09
CA ASP A 39 14.79 -6.74 -33.84
C ASP A 39 14.28 -7.65 -34.99
N GLN A 40 12.96 -7.90 -35.06
CA GLN A 40 12.05 -7.59 -36.20
C GLN A 40 10.74 -8.44 -36.25
N PRO A 41 9.68 -7.96 -36.95
CA PRO A 41 8.28 -8.22 -36.60
C PRO A 41 7.52 -9.20 -37.53
N ALA A 42 6.29 -9.54 -37.09
CA ALA A 42 5.20 -10.26 -37.75
C ALA A 42 5.43 -11.79 -37.92
N SER A 43 4.46 -12.68 -37.71
CA SER A 43 3.05 -12.60 -38.09
C SER A 43 2.23 -13.67 -37.34
N ALA A 44 0.93 -13.42 -37.25
CA ALA A 44 -0.13 -14.27 -36.75
C ALA A 44 -0.13 -15.74 -37.23
N ALA A 45 -0.62 -16.65 -36.37
CA ALA A 45 -1.78 -17.52 -36.62
C ALA A 45 -2.07 -18.35 -35.36
N GLU A 46 -3.23 -18.13 -34.72
CA GLU A 46 -4.36 -19.11 -34.61
C GLU A 46 -4.14 -20.08 -33.43
N ASP A 47 -4.91 -20.03 -32.34
CA ASP A 47 -6.29 -20.51 -32.31
C ASP A 47 -7.13 -19.96 -31.12
N ALA A 48 -8.32 -19.46 -31.48
CA ALA A 48 -9.62 -19.37 -30.77
C ALA A 48 -9.77 -18.91 -29.28
N PRO A 49 -10.87 -18.17 -28.99
CA PRO A 49 -11.11 -17.50 -27.72
C PRO A 49 -11.73 -18.46 -26.70
N VAL A 50 -10.98 -18.84 -25.67
CA VAL A 50 -11.62 -19.28 -24.43
C VAL A 50 -12.14 -18.02 -23.77
N ALA A 51 -13.45 -17.78 -23.93
CA ALA A 51 -14.21 -16.95 -23.02
C ALA A 51 -14.08 -17.58 -21.63
N THR A 52 -12.97 -17.30 -20.96
CA THR A 52 -12.82 -17.49 -19.53
C THR A 52 -13.86 -16.57 -18.93
N ALA A 53 -14.94 -17.17 -18.42
CA ALA A 53 -15.76 -16.50 -17.42
C ALA A 53 -14.76 -15.85 -16.46
N LYS A 54 -14.75 -14.50 -16.44
CA LYS A 54 -13.74 -13.70 -15.74
C LYS A 54 -13.39 -14.40 -14.45
N ALA A 55 -12.12 -14.77 -14.29
CA ALA A 55 -11.72 -15.53 -13.12
C ALA A 55 -12.20 -14.75 -11.89
N PRO A 56 -12.58 -15.41 -10.78
CA PRO A 56 -12.95 -14.69 -9.57
C PRO A 56 -11.89 -13.66 -9.17
N LEU A 57 -10.62 -13.95 -9.47
CA LEU A 57 -9.49 -13.03 -9.34
C LEU A 57 -9.59 -11.79 -10.24
N ASP A 58 -10.04 -11.92 -11.49
CA ASP A 58 -10.24 -10.78 -12.40
C ASP A 58 -11.37 -9.86 -11.91
N LEU A 59 -12.42 -10.42 -11.29
CA LEU A 59 -13.51 -9.64 -10.71
C LEU A 59 -13.06 -8.87 -9.47
N GLU A 60 -12.21 -9.47 -8.63
CA GLU A 60 -11.59 -8.80 -7.48
C GLU A 60 -10.60 -7.73 -7.94
N TRP A 61 -9.82 -8.02 -8.99
CA TRP A 61 -8.91 -7.07 -9.60
C TRP A 61 -9.62 -5.86 -10.20
N GLU A 62 -10.74 -6.05 -10.91
CA GLU A 62 -11.55 -4.96 -11.45
C GLU A 62 -12.17 -4.10 -10.33
N ARG A 63 -12.54 -4.70 -9.20
CA ARG A 63 -13.03 -3.96 -8.02
C ARG A 63 -11.91 -3.13 -7.39
N PHE A 64 -10.75 -3.73 -7.20
CA PHE A 64 -9.57 -3.04 -6.67
C PHE A 64 -9.14 -1.87 -7.57
N GLN A 65 -9.09 -2.06 -8.88
CA GLN A 65 -8.78 -0.98 -9.82
C GLN A 65 -9.79 0.17 -9.75
N ARG A 66 -11.08 -0.13 -9.55
CA ARG A 66 -12.10 0.91 -9.39
C ARG A 66 -11.94 1.67 -8.07
N GLU A 67 -11.61 0.96 -6.99
CA GLU A 67 -11.58 1.53 -5.64
C GLU A 67 -10.28 2.25 -5.32
N VAL A 68 -9.14 1.79 -5.86
CA VAL A 68 -7.82 2.33 -5.51
C VAL A 68 -7.22 3.19 -6.63
N VAL A 69 -7.31 2.74 -7.88
CA VAL A 69 -6.70 3.48 -9.01
C VAL A 69 -7.63 4.59 -9.51
N ASN A 70 -8.93 4.33 -9.54
CA ASN A 70 -9.96 5.30 -9.93
C ASN A 70 -10.78 5.80 -8.74
N ALA A 71 -10.18 5.78 -7.54
CA ALA A 71 -10.83 6.32 -6.34
C ALA A 71 -11.25 7.77 -6.62
N PRO A 72 -12.51 8.16 -6.34
CA PRO A 72 -12.86 9.56 -6.29
C PRO A 72 -11.96 10.25 -5.27
N ASP A 73 -11.37 11.39 -5.63
CA ASP A 73 -10.53 12.14 -4.72
C ASP A 73 -11.41 12.81 -3.65
N PHE A 74 -11.67 12.09 -2.57
CA PHE A 74 -12.47 12.60 -1.45
C PHE A 74 -11.76 13.78 -0.75
N LYS A 75 -10.47 13.98 -0.99
CA LYS A 75 -9.69 15.07 -0.42
C LYS A 75 -10.23 16.42 -0.89
N GLU A 76 -10.57 16.56 -2.18
CA GLU A 76 -11.21 17.77 -2.72
C GLU A 76 -12.60 18.03 -2.10
N THR A 77 -13.31 16.98 -1.67
CA THR A 77 -14.63 17.13 -1.05
C THR A 77 -14.52 17.73 0.35
N TYR A 78 -13.49 17.33 1.12
CA TYR A 78 -13.21 17.91 2.43
C TYR A 78 -12.56 19.29 2.34
N GLU A 79 -11.72 19.54 1.33
CA GLU A 79 -11.09 20.84 1.10
C GLU A 79 -12.13 21.91 0.69
N ASN A 80 -13.16 21.53 -0.09
CA ASN A 80 -14.23 22.45 -0.51
C ASN A 80 -15.43 22.52 0.46
N ALA A 81 -15.45 21.73 1.53
CA ALA A 81 -16.56 21.70 2.50
C ALA A 81 -16.65 22.97 3.37
N THR A 82 -15.66 23.87 3.30
CA THR A 82 -15.73 25.20 3.90
C THR A 82 -16.63 26.12 3.06
N VAL A 83 -17.90 25.74 2.91
CA VAL A 83 -18.92 26.63 2.31
C VAL A 83 -19.21 27.71 3.34
N PHE A 84 -18.57 28.85 3.15
CA PHE A 84 -18.82 30.08 3.89
C PHE A 84 -20.29 30.50 3.62
N ALA A 85 -21.19 30.18 4.55
CA ALA A 85 -22.55 30.71 4.50
C ALA A 85 -22.46 32.18 4.91
N GLU A 86 -22.64 33.09 3.95
CA GLU A 86 -22.71 34.53 4.22
C GLU A 86 -23.80 34.76 5.29
N PRO A 87 -23.46 35.31 6.47
CA PRO A 87 -24.43 35.51 7.54
C PRO A 87 -25.42 36.59 7.11
N VAL A 88 -26.66 36.18 6.85
CA VAL A 88 -27.78 37.11 6.65
C VAL A 88 -28.01 37.83 7.97
N LEU A 89 -27.54 39.09 8.05
CA LEU A 89 -27.79 39.98 9.18
C LEU A 89 -29.30 40.27 9.26
N ALA A 90 -30.01 39.50 10.09
CA ALA A 90 -31.32 39.92 10.56
C ALA A 90 -31.13 41.16 11.45
N PRO A 91 -31.81 42.29 11.19
CA PRO A 91 -31.83 43.41 12.12
C PRO A 91 -32.78 43.06 13.27
N GLU A 92 -32.26 42.42 14.31
CA GLU A 92 -33.00 42.26 15.57
C GLU A 92 -32.05 42.57 16.73
N VAL A 93 -31.96 43.85 17.05
CA VAL A 93 -31.79 44.24 18.45
C VAL A 93 -33.21 44.32 19.02
N PRO A 94 -33.68 43.34 19.81
CA PRO A 94 -34.79 43.61 20.70
C PRO A 94 -34.30 44.65 21.70
N GLU A 95 -34.87 45.85 21.67
CA GLU A 95 -34.66 46.87 22.70
C GLU A 95 -34.90 46.25 24.09
N GLY A 96 -33.82 45.96 24.84
CA GLY A 96 -33.97 45.57 26.25
C GLY A 96 -32.93 44.64 26.89
N PHE A 97 -31.96 44.06 26.17
CA PHE A 97 -30.93 43.22 26.80
C PHE A 97 -29.62 43.98 27.06
N PRO A 98 -29.08 44.00 28.31
CA PRO A 98 -27.80 44.64 28.58
C PRO A 98 -26.68 43.88 27.89
N VAL A 99 -25.88 44.61 27.11
CA VAL A 99 -24.71 44.11 26.37
C VAL A 99 -23.67 43.58 27.37
N PRO A 100 -23.29 42.29 27.34
CA PRO A 100 -22.04 41.87 27.94
C PRO A 100 -20.90 42.36 27.03
N GLU A 101 -20.04 43.23 27.57
CA GLU A 101 -18.71 43.48 27.02
C GLU A 101 -17.94 42.16 27.02
N THR A 102 -17.98 41.44 25.90
CA THR A 102 -17.03 40.38 25.47
C THR A 102 -17.59 39.74 24.20
N SER A 103 -17.83 40.56 23.18
CA SER A 103 -17.83 40.05 21.81
C SER A 103 -16.36 39.86 21.43
N SER A 104 -15.79 38.72 21.81
CA SER A 104 -14.52 38.26 21.27
C SER A 104 -14.75 37.97 19.78
N GLU A 105 -14.39 38.94 18.93
CA GLU A 105 -14.16 38.68 17.51
C GLU A 105 -13.26 37.44 17.38
N PRO A 106 -13.63 36.44 16.56
CA PRO A 106 -12.65 35.47 16.12
C PRO A 106 -11.69 36.24 15.21
N THR A 107 -10.53 36.58 15.75
CA THR A 107 -9.42 37.13 14.97
C THR A 107 -9.12 36.12 13.87
N GLU A 108 -9.41 36.48 12.63
CA GLU A 108 -8.99 35.71 11.47
C GLU A 108 -7.47 35.45 11.62
N PRO A 109 -6.99 34.21 11.46
CA PRO A 109 -5.55 33.97 11.47
C PRO A 109 -4.96 34.85 10.37
N SER A 110 -4.04 35.72 10.77
CA SER A 110 -3.37 36.62 9.85
C SER A 110 -2.78 35.79 8.71
N LYS A 111 -2.89 36.23 7.45
CA LYS A 111 -2.31 35.52 6.28
C LYS A 111 -0.82 35.15 6.46
N THR A 112 -0.14 35.86 7.36
CA THR A 112 1.22 35.58 7.81
C THR A 112 1.37 34.29 8.62
N GLU A 113 0.42 33.93 9.50
CA GLU A 113 0.43 32.65 10.24
C GLU A 113 0.20 31.44 9.34
N GLU A 114 -0.61 31.58 8.29
CA GLU A 114 -0.86 30.49 7.34
C GLU A 114 0.38 30.18 6.48
N GLU A 115 1.14 31.20 6.08
CA GLU A 115 2.40 31.02 5.35
C GLU A 115 3.48 30.36 6.23
N GLU A 116 3.56 30.74 7.50
CA GLU A 116 4.47 30.11 8.47
C GLU A 116 4.08 28.65 8.76
N ALA A 117 2.79 28.36 8.91
CA ALA A 117 2.29 26.99 9.08
C ALA A 117 2.59 26.12 7.85
N ARG A 118 2.53 26.69 6.64
CA ARG A 118 2.90 25.98 5.41
C ARG A 118 4.39 25.67 5.36
N ARG A 119 5.26 26.62 5.71
CA ARG A 119 6.71 26.39 5.79
C ARG A 119 7.07 25.34 6.83
N GLN A 120 6.41 25.35 7.98
CA GLN A 120 6.67 24.35 9.02
C GLN A 120 6.31 22.94 8.52
N LYS A 121 5.15 22.78 7.88
CA LYS A 121 4.76 21.50 7.28
C LYS A 121 5.76 21.00 6.23
N GLU A 122 6.29 21.90 5.39
CA GLU A 122 7.31 21.53 4.40
C GLU A 122 8.62 21.06 5.05
N LEU A 123 8.99 21.63 6.20
CA LEU A 123 10.15 21.17 6.97
C LEU A 123 9.88 19.82 7.62
N ASP A 124 8.73 19.64 8.26
CA ASP A 124 8.35 18.39 8.91
C ASP A 124 8.25 17.24 7.88
N GLU A 125 7.70 17.50 6.69
CA GLU A 125 7.66 16.53 5.58
C GLU A 125 9.06 16.20 5.08
N ARG A 126 9.94 17.20 4.98
CA ARG A 126 11.33 16.99 4.57
C ARG A 126 12.08 16.13 5.59
N GLU A 127 11.89 16.37 6.88
CA GLU A 127 12.47 15.57 7.95
C GLU A 127 11.95 14.13 7.91
N LEU A 128 10.65 13.93 7.71
CA LEU A 128 10.05 12.61 7.59
C LEU A 128 10.61 11.81 6.41
N ILE A 129 10.81 12.47 5.26
CA ILE A 129 11.41 11.84 4.07
C ILE A 129 12.88 11.48 4.33
N MET A 130 13.62 12.35 5.00
CA MET A 130 15.03 12.11 5.36
C MET A 130 15.18 10.91 6.31
N ASP A 131 14.35 10.83 7.35
CA ASP A 131 14.37 9.73 8.31
C ASP A 131 14.04 8.39 7.63
N ARG A 132 13.02 8.37 6.77
CA ARG A 132 12.66 7.18 5.99
C ARG A 132 13.80 6.72 5.09
N LEU A 133 14.52 7.65 4.46
CA LEU A 133 15.63 7.33 3.56
C LEU A 133 16.81 6.70 4.32
N LEU A 134 17.13 7.20 5.51
CA LEU A 134 18.19 6.63 6.36
C LEU A 134 17.82 5.23 6.88
N GLU A 135 16.56 5.00 7.19
CA GLU A 135 16.10 3.67 7.63
C GLU A 135 16.13 2.64 6.49
N GLU A 136 15.77 3.06 5.28
CA GLU A 136 15.87 2.23 4.07
C GLU A 136 17.33 1.90 3.72
N GLU A 137 18.25 2.87 3.83
CA GLU A 137 19.69 2.63 3.64
C GLU A 137 20.22 1.58 4.63
N ARG A 138 19.91 1.71 5.92
CA ARG A 138 20.30 0.71 6.93
C ARG A 138 19.73 -0.67 6.61
N ALA A 139 18.46 -0.74 6.20
CA ALA A 139 17.83 -2.01 5.86
C ALA A 139 18.52 -2.69 4.66
N GLN A 140 18.96 -1.91 3.67
CA GLN A 140 19.74 -2.42 2.54
C GLN A 140 21.11 -2.94 2.99
N GLU A 141 21.83 -2.17 3.82
CA GLU A 141 23.13 -2.60 4.35
C GLU A 141 23.03 -3.91 5.16
N GLU A 142 22.00 -4.03 6.01
CA GLU A 142 21.75 -5.25 6.79
C GLU A 142 21.42 -6.45 5.89
N ALA A 143 20.64 -6.24 4.83
CA ALA A 143 20.31 -7.27 3.86
C ALA A 143 21.58 -7.74 3.11
N ASP A 144 22.42 -6.82 2.64
CA ASP A 144 23.66 -7.12 1.96
C ASP A 144 24.64 -7.87 2.88
N MET A 145 24.79 -7.42 4.13
CA MET A 145 25.59 -8.14 5.13
C MET A 145 25.11 -9.56 5.34
N LYS A 146 23.79 -9.77 5.41
CA LYS A 146 23.19 -11.10 5.58
C LYS A 146 23.45 -11.99 4.37
N VAL A 147 23.33 -11.47 3.16
CA VAL A 147 23.63 -12.19 1.92
C VAL A 147 25.09 -12.60 1.89
N VAL A 148 26.02 -11.69 2.21
CA VAL A 148 27.45 -11.99 2.30
C VAL A 148 27.73 -13.07 3.35
N ALA A 149 27.12 -12.98 4.54
CA ALA A 149 27.28 -13.96 5.60
C ALA A 149 26.76 -15.35 5.18
N MET A 150 25.61 -15.42 4.50
CA MET A 150 25.06 -16.67 3.96
C MET A 150 25.95 -17.26 2.87
N LYS A 151 26.47 -16.43 1.96
CA LYS A 151 27.41 -16.85 0.92
C LYS A 151 28.68 -17.46 1.54
N ASN A 152 29.29 -16.77 2.50
CA ASN A 152 30.47 -17.27 3.20
C ASN A 152 30.21 -18.61 3.89
N LYS A 153 29.02 -18.79 4.49
CA LYS A 153 28.63 -20.07 5.10
C LYS A 153 28.50 -21.17 4.06
N LEU A 154 27.87 -20.90 2.92
CA LEU A 154 27.73 -21.86 1.82
C LEU A 154 29.10 -22.25 1.25
N ASP A 155 29.95 -21.26 0.97
CA ASP A 155 31.31 -21.49 0.45
C ASP A 155 32.14 -22.35 1.41
N MET A 156 32.04 -22.10 2.72
CA MET A 156 32.67 -22.96 3.74
C MET A 156 32.14 -24.40 3.70
N THR A 157 30.82 -24.60 3.63
CA THR A 157 30.25 -25.95 3.56
C THR A 157 30.61 -26.68 2.27
N LEU A 158 30.66 -25.95 1.15
CA LEU A 158 31.07 -26.48 -0.15
C LEU A 158 32.54 -26.89 -0.14
N PHE A 159 33.40 -26.08 0.49
CA PHE A 159 34.82 -26.36 0.64
C PHE A 159 35.09 -27.61 1.48
N ILE A 160 34.37 -27.78 2.60
CA ILE A 160 34.47 -28.98 3.44
C ILE A 160 34.01 -30.22 2.67
N ALA A 161 32.91 -30.13 1.92
CA ALA A 161 32.37 -31.26 1.15
C ALA A 161 33.28 -31.72 0.00
N HIS A 162 34.08 -30.83 -0.59
CA HIS A 162 35.04 -31.18 -1.65
C HIS A 162 36.42 -31.63 -1.11
N SER A 163 36.70 -31.41 0.18
CA SER A 163 37.95 -31.84 0.83
C SER A 163 37.83 -33.19 1.57
N SER A 164 36.66 -33.84 1.56
CA SER A 164 36.45 -35.22 2.06
C SER A 164 36.18 -36.18 0.91
#